data_AF-A0A6P5MC21-F1
#
_entry.id   AF-A0A6P5MC21-F1
#
_cell.length_a   1.000
_cell.length_b   1.000
_cell.length_c   1.000
_cell.angle_alpha   90.00
_cell.angle_beta   90.00
_cell.angle_gamma   90.00
#
_symmetry.space_group_name_H-M   'P 1'
#
loop_
_entity.id
_entity.type
_entity.pdbx_description
1 polymer ?
#
loop_
_entity_poly.entity_id
_entity_poly.type
_entity_poly.pdbx_seq_one_letter_code
_entity_poly.pdbx_strand_id
1 'polypeptide(L)'
;MDTYRYHRHSMSDPSSTYRTCDEISNVRQERDLIERVRKLLLAHGIASEKEMKDIEKQVRKDVDDAIAKAKENHVGGQIKLKVKILTANFREDELVDMMINLFATYLFQLFFVIVFFVKLDDIVRGCHDLGYSIMVL
;
A
#
# COMPACT_ATOMS: atom_id res chain seq x y z
N MET A 1 -29.18 -0.99 -10.66
CA MET A 1 -28.79 -2.25 -11.34
C MET A 1 -27.88 -2.93 -10.35
N ASP A 2 -28.42 -3.95 -9.69
CA ASP A 2 -27.95 -4.35 -8.37
C ASP A 2 -26.91 -5.47 -8.49
N THR A 3 -25.93 -5.45 -7.58
CA THR A 3 -24.87 -6.46 -7.47
C THR A 3 -25.40 -7.72 -6.79
N TYR A 4 -24.75 -8.86 -7.05
CA TYR A 4 -25.14 -10.14 -6.46
C TYR A 4 -23.99 -10.74 -5.64
N ARG A 5 -24.31 -11.23 -4.44
CA ARG A 5 -23.34 -11.89 -3.55
C ARG A 5 -23.49 -13.41 -3.67
N TYR A 6 -22.46 -14.07 -4.20
CA TYR A 6 -22.45 -15.53 -4.37
C TYR A 6 -22.30 -16.30 -3.06
N HIS A 7 -21.62 -15.70 -2.08
CA HIS A 7 -21.38 -16.31 -0.79
C HIS A 7 -22.46 -15.96 0.24
N ARG A 8 -22.42 -16.66 1.37
CA ARG A 8 -23.33 -16.47 2.50
C ARG A 8 -23.09 -15.11 3.19
N HIS A 9 -23.98 -14.70 4.09
CA HIS A 9 -23.81 -13.45 4.86
C HIS A 9 -22.56 -13.51 5.75
N SER A 10 -22.34 -14.66 6.36
CA SER A 10 -21.16 -14.98 7.15
C SER A 10 -20.83 -16.47 6.96
N MET A 11 -19.66 -16.90 7.45
CA MET A 11 -19.31 -18.33 7.49
C MET A 11 -20.28 -19.15 8.36
N SER A 12 -20.94 -18.51 9.34
CA SER A 12 -21.86 -19.15 10.28
C SER A 12 -23.29 -19.27 9.77
N ASP A 13 -23.69 -18.45 8.79
CA ASP A 13 -25.08 -18.39 8.33
C ASP A 13 -25.35 -19.37 7.18
N PRO A 14 -26.25 -20.34 7.33
CA PRO A 14 -26.62 -21.21 6.22
C PRO A 14 -27.53 -20.47 5.21
N SER A 15 -26.94 -19.80 4.21
CA SER A 15 -27.62 -19.14 3.07
C SER A 15 -28.60 -20.01 2.24
N SER A 16 -28.72 -21.31 2.53
CA SER A 16 -29.63 -22.25 1.86
C SER A 16 -31.07 -22.17 2.35
N THR A 17 -31.36 -21.35 3.37
CA THR A 17 -32.71 -21.20 3.95
C THR A 17 -33.61 -20.28 3.14
N TYR A 18 -33.06 -19.41 2.29
CA TYR A 18 -33.84 -18.37 1.58
C TYR A 18 -33.48 -18.20 0.11
N ARG A 19 -32.52 -18.97 -0.40
CA ARG A 19 -32.08 -18.97 -1.82
C ARG A 19 -31.68 -20.38 -2.23
N THR A 20 -31.91 -20.71 -3.49
CA THR A 20 -31.54 -22.02 -4.04
C THR A 20 -30.10 -21.99 -4.55
N CYS A 21 -29.41 -23.13 -4.48
CA CYS A 21 -28.10 -23.26 -5.11
C CYS A 21 -28.18 -23.03 -6.63
N ASP A 22 -29.30 -23.43 -7.24
CA ASP A 22 -29.55 -23.28 -8.68
C ASP A 22 -29.68 -21.82 -9.09
N GLU A 23 -30.39 -20.99 -8.30
CA GLU A 23 -30.44 -19.54 -8.51
C GLU A 23 -29.03 -18.92 -8.51
N ILE A 24 -28.21 -19.24 -7.49
CA ILE A 24 -26.85 -18.72 -7.37
C ILE A 24 -25.98 -19.15 -8.55
N SER A 25 -26.09 -20.42 -8.98
CA SER A 25 -25.38 -20.94 -10.14
C SER A 25 -25.80 -20.23 -11.43
N ASN A 26 -27.10 -20.05 -11.65
CA ASN A 26 -27.62 -19.37 -12.85
C ASN A 26 -27.16 -17.91 -12.89
N VAL A 27 -27.26 -17.18 -11.78
CA VAL A 27 -26.78 -15.79 -11.71
C VAL A 27 -25.28 -15.71 -11.98
N ARG A 28 -24.50 -16.66 -11.48
CA ARG A 28 -23.05 -16.71 -11.73
C ARG A 28 -22.73 -17.04 -13.19
N GLN A 29 -23.51 -17.89 -13.86
CA GLN A 29 -23.27 -18.20 -15.27
C GLN A 29 -23.63 -17.03 -16.19
N GLU A 30 -24.73 -16.33 -15.88
CA GLU A 30 -25.27 -15.28 -16.75
C GLU A 30 -24.66 -13.89 -16.49
N ARG A 31 -24.33 -13.59 -15.22
CA ARG A 31 -24.02 -12.21 -14.78
C ARG A 31 -22.64 -12.05 -14.15
N ASP A 32 -21.75 -13.03 -14.29
CA ASP A 32 -20.38 -12.90 -13.79
C ASP A 32 -19.59 -11.83 -14.57
N LEU A 33 -19.10 -10.85 -13.81
CA LEU A 33 -18.36 -9.71 -14.33
C LEU A 33 -16.99 -10.11 -14.89
N ILE A 34 -16.32 -11.09 -14.31
CA ILE A 34 -15.01 -11.56 -14.77
C ILE A 34 -15.17 -12.23 -16.13
N GLU A 35 -16.18 -13.09 -16.27
CA GLU A 35 -16.47 -13.75 -17.55
C GLU A 35 -16.91 -12.74 -18.62
N ARG A 36 -17.74 -11.75 -18.24
CA ARG A 36 -18.16 -10.69 -19.16
C ARG A 36 -16.97 -9.84 -19.64
N VAL A 37 -16.07 -9.46 -18.75
CA VAL A 37 -14.86 -8.72 -19.10
C VAL A 37 -13.93 -9.57 -19.95
N ARG A 38 -13.74 -10.86 -19.62
CA ARG A 38 -12.97 -11.80 -20.45
C ARG A 38 -13.50 -11.86 -21.88
N LYS A 39 -14.81 -12.03 -22.06
CA LYS A 39 -15.45 -12.02 -23.38
C LYS A 39 -15.24 -10.71 -24.13
N LEU A 40 -15.34 -9.56 -23.43
CA LEU A 40 -15.09 -8.25 -24.03
C LEU A 40 -13.63 -8.09 -24.48
N LEU A 41 -12.67 -8.49 -23.65
CA LEU A 41 -11.24 -8.40 -23.96
C LEU A 41 -10.86 -9.28 -25.16
N LEU A 42 -11.40 -10.50 -25.24
CA LEU A 42 -11.21 -11.40 -26.37
C LEU A 42 -11.88 -10.85 -27.64
N ALA A 43 -13.10 -10.31 -27.53
CA ALA A 43 -13.82 -9.74 -28.67
C ALA A 43 -13.12 -8.52 -29.27
N HIS A 44 -12.43 -7.72 -28.45
CA HIS A 44 -11.66 -6.56 -28.92
C HIS A 44 -10.21 -6.89 -29.27
N GLY A 45 -9.79 -8.16 -29.15
CA GLY A 45 -8.43 -8.60 -29.46
C GLY A 45 -7.34 -7.98 -28.57
N ILE A 46 -7.72 -7.46 -27.40
CA ILE A 46 -6.82 -6.77 -26.46
C ILE A 46 -5.90 -7.76 -25.73
N ALA A 47 -6.38 -9.00 -25.57
CA ALA A 47 -5.68 -10.05 -24.84
C ALA A 47 -5.86 -11.41 -25.54
N SER A 48 -4.82 -12.23 -25.52
CA SER A 48 -4.90 -13.62 -25.97
C SER A 48 -5.44 -14.53 -24.87
N GLU A 49 -6.06 -15.65 -25.24
CA GLU A 49 -6.56 -16.64 -24.28
C GLU A 49 -5.42 -17.23 -23.41
N LYS A 50 -4.20 -17.28 -23.97
CA LYS A 50 -3.01 -17.74 -23.26
C LYS A 50 -2.61 -16.77 -22.15
N GLU A 51 -2.55 -15.48 -22.44
CA GLU A 51 -2.23 -14.44 -21.45
C GLU A 51 -3.26 -14.42 -20.32
N MET A 52 -4.55 -14.62 -20.61
CA MET A 52 -5.57 -14.67 -19.55
C MET A 52 -5.39 -15.86 -18.61
N LYS A 53 -5.03 -17.04 -19.14
CA LYS A 53 -4.71 -18.21 -18.33
C LYS A 53 -3.43 -18.01 -17.50
N ASP A 54 -2.43 -17.33 -18.07
CA ASP A 54 -1.19 -17.02 -17.36
C ASP A 54 -1.43 -16.04 -16.20
N ILE A 55 -2.25 -15.00 -16.41
CA ILE A 55 -2.66 -14.06 -15.34
C ILE A 55 -3.41 -14.79 -14.23
N GLU A 56 -4.37 -15.65 -14.55
CA GLU A 56 -5.10 -16.43 -13.52
C GLU A 56 -4.17 -17.30 -12.68
N LYS A 57 -3.18 -17.93 -13.32
CA LYS A 57 -2.19 -18.74 -12.64
C LYS A 57 -1.31 -17.91 -11.73
N GLN A 58 -0.92 -16.72 -12.16
CA GLN A 58 -0.12 -15.80 -11.34
C GLN A 58 -0.91 -15.33 -10.11
N VAL A 59 -2.15 -14.88 -10.29
CA VAL A 59 -3.01 -14.41 -9.19
C VAL A 59 -3.24 -15.53 -8.15
N ARG A 60 -3.43 -16.78 -8.58
CA ARG A 60 -3.57 -17.91 -7.65
C ARG A 60 -2.31 -18.12 -6.81
N LYS A 61 -1.12 -18.05 -7.43
CA LYS A 61 0.14 -18.15 -6.69
C LYS A 61 0.28 -17.02 -5.68
N ASP A 62 -0.02 -15.79 -6.08
CA ASP A 62 0.08 -14.63 -5.19
C ASP A 62 -0.84 -14.77 -3.97
N VAL A 63 -2.05 -15.30 -4.17
CA VAL A 63 -3.00 -15.61 -3.10
C VAL A 63 -2.49 -16.73 -2.20
N ASP A 64 -1.96 -17.82 -2.77
CA ASP A 64 -1.41 -18.93 -2.00
C ASP A 64 -0.20 -18.51 -1.14
N ASP A 65 0.70 -17.67 -1.70
CA ASP A 65 1.84 -17.09 -1.00
C ASP A 65 1.39 -16.17 0.14
N ALA A 66 0.35 -15.36 -0.10
CA ALA A 66 -0.24 -14.51 0.93
C ALA A 66 -0.88 -15.34 2.05
N ILE A 67 -1.55 -16.46 1.73
CA ILE A 67 -2.12 -17.39 2.71
C ILE A 67 -1.00 -18.04 3.53
N ALA A 68 0.10 -18.47 2.90
CA ALA A 68 1.23 -19.06 3.60
C ALA A 68 1.84 -18.09 4.61
N LYS A 69 2.09 -16.84 4.20
CA LYS A 69 2.56 -15.75 5.08
C LYS A 69 1.56 -15.47 6.21
N ALA A 70 0.26 -15.44 5.92
CA ALA A 70 -0.76 -15.17 6.93
C ALA A 70 -0.81 -16.28 7.99
N LYS A 71 -0.66 -17.55 7.58
CA LYS A 71 -0.62 -18.71 8.50
C LYS A 71 0.61 -18.69 9.40
N GLU A 72 1.78 -18.34 8.86
CA GLU A 72 3.03 -18.22 9.62
C GLU A 72 2.91 -17.16 10.73
N ASN A 73 2.28 -16.03 10.41
CA ASN A 73 2.07 -14.93 11.37
C ASN A 73 0.98 -15.21 12.43
N HIS A 74 0.13 -16.22 12.25
CA HIS A 74 -1.03 -16.46 13.13
C HIS A 74 -0.70 -17.30 14.39
N VAL A 75 0.52 -17.79 14.55
CA VAL A 75 0.91 -18.60 15.73
C VAL A 75 1.21 -17.75 16.98
N GLY A 76 1.23 -16.40 16.89
CA GLY A 76 1.52 -15.49 18.02
C GLY A 76 0.35 -15.09 18.93
N GLY A 77 -0.80 -15.76 18.84
CA GLY A 77 -2.09 -15.28 19.36
C GLY A 77 -2.32 -15.39 20.87
N GLN A 78 -1.49 -16.11 21.64
CA GLN A 78 -1.64 -16.16 23.11
C GLN A 78 -0.83 -15.06 23.83
N ILE A 79 0.12 -14.40 23.16
CA ILE A 79 1.00 -13.41 23.79
C ILE A 79 0.43 -11.98 23.69
N LYS A 80 -0.42 -11.67 22.70
CA LYS A 80 -0.93 -10.31 22.48
C LYS A 80 -2.13 -9.89 23.35
N LEU A 81 -2.84 -10.82 23.99
CA LEU A 81 -4.03 -10.46 24.77
C LEU A 81 -3.71 -9.72 26.08
N LYS A 82 -2.50 -9.91 26.64
CA LYS A 82 -2.07 -9.19 27.85
C LYS A 82 -1.64 -7.74 27.60
N VAL A 83 -1.28 -7.39 26.36
CA VAL A 83 -0.69 -6.08 26.05
C VAL A 83 -1.75 -4.98 25.88
N LYS A 84 -2.99 -5.33 25.49
CA LYS A 84 -4.04 -4.34 25.21
C LYS A 84 -4.73 -3.77 26.46
N ILE A 85 -4.68 -4.48 27.59
CA ILE A 85 -5.26 -4.00 28.86
C ILE A 85 -4.28 -3.09 29.62
N LEU A 86 -2.97 -3.27 29.42
CA LEU A 86 -1.93 -2.46 30.08
C LEU A 86 -1.58 -1.16 29.32
N THR A 87 -1.95 -1.05 28.04
CA THR A 87 -1.71 0.14 27.20
C THR A 87 -2.72 1.27 27.40
N ALA A 88 -3.66 1.15 28.35
CA ALA A 88 -4.46 2.28 28.79
C ALA A 88 -3.70 3.26 29.72
N ASN A 89 -2.43 2.98 30.05
CA ASN A 89 -1.61 3.79 30.96
C ASN A 89 -0.16 4.04 30.48
N PHE A 90 0.15 3.97 29.18
CA PHE A 90 1.52 4.21 28.71
C PHE A 90 1.61 5.32 27.66
N ARG A 91 2.35 6.36 28.05
CA ARG A 91 2.64 7.67 27.42
C ARG A 91 2.94 7.63 25.92
N GLU A 92 2.28 8.51 25.19
CA GLU A 92 2.51 8.91 23.79
C GLU A 92 3.84 9.67 23.56
N ASP A 93 4.75 9.70 24.54
CA ASP A 93 5.80 10.72 24.59
C ASP A 93 7.06 10.34 23.77
N GLU A 94 7.37 9.05 23.55
CA GLU A 94 8.65 8.68 22.91
C GLU A 94 8.66 8.71 21.38
N LEU A 95 7.52 8.49 20.71
CA LEU A 95 7.45 8.55 19.24
C LEU A 95 7.49 9.99 18.73
N VAL A 96 6.86 10.91 19.47
CA VAL A 96 6.89 12.34 19.17
C VAL A 96 8.30 12.90 19.36
N ASP A 97 9.00 12.52 20.44
CA ASP A 97 10.38 12.95 20.68
C ASP A 97 11.36 12.41 19.62
N MET A 98 11.16 11.20 19.11
CA MET A 98 11.99 10.66 18.03
C MET A 98 11.74 11.39 16.70
N MET A 99 10.47 11.71 16.39
CA MET A 99 10.11 12.46 15.19
C MET A 99 10.60 13.91 15.24
N ILE A 100 10.53 14.57 16.41
CA ILE A 100 11.03 15.94 16.60
C ILE A 100 12.55 16.01 16.44
N ASN A 101 13.30 15.06 17.00
CA ASN A 101 14.76 15.02 16.87
C ASN A 101 15.21 14.78 15.43
N LEU A 102 14.51 13.91 14.69
CA LEU A 102 14.77 13.71 13.27
C LEU A 102 14.51 15.00 12.49
N PHE A 103 13.40 15.70 12.73
CA PHE A 103 13.11 16.98 12.05
C PHE A 103 14.12 18.10 12.41
N ALA A 104 14.54 18.19 13.68
CA ALA A 104 15.49 19.20 14.14
C ALA A 104 16.88 19.05 13.49
N THR A 105 17.35 17.81 13.30
CA THR A 105 18.64 17.55 12.63
C THR A 105 18.63 17.93 11.15
N TYR A 106 17.54 17.62 10.43
CA TYR A 106 17.41 18.03 9.02
C TYR A 106 17.32 19.55 8.85
N LEU A 107 16.59 20.25 9.73
CA LEU A 107 16.50 21.71 9.71
C LEU A 107 17.84 22.39 10.03
N PHE A 108 18.62 21.82 10.95
CA PHE A 108 19.95 22.34 11.29
C PHE A 108 20.95 22.17 10.13
N GLN A 109 20.93 21.02 9.44
CA GLN A 109 21.76 20.82 8.24
C GLN A 109 21.38 21.78 7.11
N LEU A 110 20.07 21.98 6.88
CA LEU A 110 19.61 22.91 5.86
C LEU A 110 20.01 24.37 6.17
N PHE A 111 19.92 24.77 7.44
CA PHE A 111 20.37 26.09 7.88
C PHE A 111 21.87 26.30 7.65
N PHE A 112 22.71 25.30 7.95
CA PHE A 112 24.15 25.37 7.68
C PHE A 112 24.47 25.49 6.19
N VAL A 113 23.77 24.75 5.33
CA VAL A 113 23.94 24.87 3.87
C VAL A 113 23.54 26.27 3.38
N ILE A 114 22.43 26.82 3.86
CA ILE A 114 21.96 28.16 3.48
C ILE A 114 22.94 29.24 3.95
N VAL A 115 23.40 29.19 5.21
CA VAL A 115 24.38 30.16 5.74
C VAL A 115 25.71 30.06 5.02
N PHE A 116 26.15 28.85 4.66
CA PHE A 116 27.36 28.64 3.87
C PHE A 116 27.24 29.24 2.46
N PHE A 117 26.09 29.06 1.79
CA PHE A 117 25.82 29.67 0.48
C PHE A 117 25.74 31.19 0.53
N VAL A 118 25.06 31.78 1.53
CA VAL A 118 24.99 33.25 1.69
C VAL A 118 26.38 33.83 1.94
N LYS A 119 27.21 33.17 2.75
CA LYS A 119 28.57 33.63 3.03
C LYS A 119 29.51 33.48 1.83
N LEU A 120 29.27 32.50 0.96
CA LEU A 120 29.94 32.37 -0.34
C LEU A 120 29.54 33.49 -1.30
N ASP A 121 28.25 33.85 -1.36
CA ASP A 121 27.78 34.97 -2.18
C ASP A 121 28.38 36.31 -1.72
N ASP A 122 28.50 36.54 -0.41
CA ASP A 122 29.12 37.75 0.15
C ASP A 122 30.64 37.80 -0.17
N ILE A 123 31.34 36.66 -0.16
CA ILE A 123 32.76 36.58 -0.53
C ILE A 123 32.95 36.83 -2.04
N VAL A 124 32.10 36.24 -2.89
CA VAL A 124 32.17 36.41 -4.35
C VAL A 124 31.87 37.87 -4.74
N ARG A 125 30.89 38.53 -4.10
CA ARG A 125 30.62 39.95 -4.31
C ARG A 125 31.75 40.85 -3.79
N GLY A 126 32.33 40.54 -2.63
CA GLY A 126 33.48 41.27 -2.09
C GLY A 126 34.74 41.20 -2.98
N CYS A 127 34.97 40.08 -3.67
CA CYS A 127 36.08 39.96 -4.64
C CYS A 127 35.84 40.76 -5.92
N HIS A 128 34.59 40.93 -6.35
CA HIS A 128 34.23 41.73 -7.52
C HIS A 128 34.45 43.23 -7.30
N ASP A 129 34.15 43.76 -6.10
CA ASP A 129 34.33 45.18 -5.75
C ASP A 129 35.81 45.58 -5.54
N LEU A 130 36.70 44.62 -5.27
CA LEU A 130 38.16 44.81 -5.16
C LEU A 130 38.91 44.59 -6.48
N GLY A 131 38.20 44.34 -7.59
CA GLY A 131 38.78 44.24 -8.94
C GLY A 131 39.53 42.95 -9.24
N TYR A 132 39.35 41.89 -8.44
CA TYR A 132 39.95 40.59 -8.69
C TYR A 132 38.96 39.68 -9.42
N SER A 133 39.23 39.42 -10.70
CA SER A 133 38.45 38.47 -11.50
C SER A 133 38.85 37.04 -11.13
N ILE A 134 38.04 36.36 -10.30
CA ILE A 134 38.22 34.94 -10.01
C ILE A 134 37.73 34.14 -11.22
N MET A 135 38.67 33.55 -11.96
CA MET A 135 38.41 32.57 -13.02
C MET A 135 38.05 31.24 -12.35
N VAL A 136 36.76 30.91 -12.31
CA VAL A 136 36.27 29.60 -11.84
C VAL A 136 36.37 28.62 -13.01
N LEU A 137 37.12 27.53 -12.80
CA LEU A 137 37.21 26.35 -13.67
C LEU A 137 36.09 25.36 -13.31
#